data_AF-A0A7S1WHY6-F1
#
_entry.id   AF-A0A7S1WHY6-F1
#
_cell.length_a   1.000
_cell.length_b   1.000
_cell.length_c   1.000
_cell.angle_alpha   90.00
_cell.angle_beta   90.00
_cell.angle_gamma   90.00
#
_symmetry.space_group_name_H-M   'P 1'
#
loop_
_entity.id
_entity.type
_entity.pdbx_description
1 polymer ?
#
loop_
_entity_poly.entity_id
_entity_poly.type
_entity_poly.pdbx_seq_one_letter_code
_entity_poly.pdbx_strand_id
1 'polypeptide(L)'
;FADDRTESFGSLLSLAAAHAEEPGVHEALLDVEWLLQLPHGALLNCVELRVRHDQTKDTLVIVVPKSATMLRVREAILRKLGFGDLSELQLVRRHGSDVAVYCDDEPL
;
A
#
# COMPACT_ATOMS: atom_id res chain seq x y z
N PHE A 1 -24.00 3.92 -34.30
CA PHE A 1 -23.86 3.45 -32.91
C PHE A 1 -22.59 2.64 -32.82
N ALA A 2 -21.48 3.29 -32.50
CA ALA A 2 -20.20 2.62 -32.22
C ALA A 2 -19.42 3.56 -31.30
N ASP A 3 -19.40 3.27 -30.02
CA ASP A 3 -18.37 3.77 -29.12
C ASP A 3 -17.63 2.53 -28.60
N ASP A 4 -16.54 2.27 -29.30
CA ASP A 4 -15.58 1.20 -29.11
C ASP A 4 -14.78 1.48 -27.83
N ARG A 5 -15.37 1.21 -26.67
CA ARG A 5 -14.59 1.13 -25.43
C ARG A 5 -13.91 -0.23 -25.38
N THR A 6 -12.84 -0.38 -26.15
CA THR A 6 -11.79 -1.31 -25.76
C THR A 6 -11.17 -0.74 -24.49
N GLU A 7 -11.78 -1.02 -23.34
CA GLU A 7 -11.10 -0.82 -22.07
C GLU A 7 -9.87 -1.70 -22.11
N SER A 8 -8.70 -1.06 -22.20
CA SER A 8 -7.42 -1.76 -22.09
C SER A 8 -7.48 -2.64 -20.86
N PHE A 9 -6.98 -3.87 -20.95
CA PHE A 9 -6.91 -4.78 -19.82
C PHE A 9 -6.23 -4.12 -18.60
N GLY A 10 -5.25 -3.24 -18.82
CA GLY A 10 -4.63 -2.44 -17.77
C GLY A 10 -5.56 -1.41 -17.10
N SER A 11 -6.52 -0.86 -17.84
CA SER A 11 -7.56 0.04 -17.31
C SER A 11 -8.57 -0.73 -16.45
N LEU A 12 -8.96 -1.93 -16.87
CA LEU A 12 -9.82 -2.82 -16.07
C LEU A 12 -9.13 -3.27 -14.78
N LEU A 13 -7.84 -3.60 -14.84
CA LEU A 13 -7.05 -3.95 -13.66
C LEU A 13 -6.86 -2.75 -12.72
N SER A 14 -6.63 -1.55 -13.24
CA SER A 14 -6.56 -0.32 -12.43
C SER A 14 -7.90 0.01 -11.76
N LEU A 15 -9.01 -0.26 -12.44
CA LEU A 15 -10.36 -0.07 -11.91
C LEU A 15 -10.68 -1.10 -10.82
N ALA A 16 -10.29 -2.36 -11.02
CA ALA A 16 -10.41 -3.42 -10.01
C ALA A 16 -9.54 -3.14 -8.78
N ALA A 17 -8.31 -2.66 -8.99
CA ALA A 17 -7.41 -2.19 -7.95
C ALA A 17 -8.02 -1.05 -7.11
N ALA A 18 -8.75 -0.13 -7.75
CA ALA A 18 -9.44 0.97 -7.05
C ALA A 18 -10.66 0.49 -6.22
N HIS A 19 -11.21 -0.69 -6.51
CA HIS A 19 -12.29 -1.33 -5.74
C HIS A 19 -11.79 -2.49 -4.85
N ALA A 20 -10.47 -2.65 -4.70
CA ALA A 20 -9.85 -3.73 -3.95
C ALA A 20 -9.91 -3.52 -2.41
N GLU A 21 -11.06 -3.10 -1.90
CA GLU A 21 -11.38 -3.20 -0.48
C GLU A 21 -11.68 -4.66 -0.09
N GLU A 22 -11.88 -5.55 -1.07
CA GLU A 22 -12.00 -6.98 -0.86
C GLU A 22 -10.62 -7.68 -0.82
N PRO A 23 -10.31 -8.44 0.26
CA PRO A 23 -9.03 -9.12 0.42
C PRO A 23 -8.73 -10.13 -0.70
N GLY A 24 -9.77 -10.70 -1.35
CA GLY A 24 -9.61 -11.61 -2.49
C GLY A 24 -9.12 -10.93 -3.77
N VAL A 25 -9.42 -9.64 -3.97
CA VAL A 25 -8.96 -8.89 -5.15
C VAL A 25 -7.48 -8.52 -5.01
N HIS A 26 -7.01 -8.25 -3.80
CA HIS A 26 -5.61 -7.96 -3.55
C HIS A 26 -4.71 -9.18 -3.81
N GLU A 27 -5.07 -10.37 -3.32
CA GLU A 27 -4.32 -11.60 -3.64
C GLU A 27 -4.37 -11.94 -5.12
N ALA A 28 -5.54 -11.81 -5.76
CA ALA A 28 -5.66 -12.04 -7.20
C ALA A 28 -4.76 -11.11 -8.03
N LEU A 29 -4.59 -9.85 -7.61
CA LEU A 29 -3.70 -8.91 -8.28
C LEU A 29 -2.22 -9.26 -8.07
N LEU A 30 -1.82 -9.76 -6.89
CA LEU A 30 -0.46 -10.28 -6.64
C LEU A 30 -0.15 -11.50 -7.52
N ASP A 31 -1.10 -12.42 -7.67
CA ASP A 31 -0.97 -13.59 -8.54
C ASP A 31 -0.84 -13.21 -10.02
N VAL A 32 -1.59 -12.19 -10.46
CA VAL A 32 -1.50 -11.67 -11.83
C VAL A 32 -0.17 -10.95 -12.07
N GLU A 33 0.34 -10.20 -11.09
CA GLU A 33 1.68 -9.59 -11.17
C GLU A 33 2.77 -10.66 -11.34
N TRP A 34 2.69 -11.76 -10.59
CA TRP A 34 3.61 -12.90 -10.72
C TRP A 34 3.53 -13.54 -12.11
N LEU A 35 2.32 -13.82 -12.60
CA LEU A 35 2.09 -14.39 -13.93
C LEU A 35 2.67 -13.53 -15.06
N LEU A 36 2.58 -12.21 -14.92
CA LEU A 36 3.06 -11.25 -15.92
C LEU A 36 4.54 -10.89 -15.73
N GLN A 37 5.24 -11.48 -14.76
CA GLN A 37 6.61 -11.12 -14.38
C GLN A 37 6.78 -9.62 -14.09
N LEU A 38 5.72 -9.00 -13.56
CA LEU A 38 5.74 -7.60 -13.18
C LEU A 38 6.38 -7.43 -11.80
N PRO A 39 7.00 -6.27 -11.53
CA PRO A 39 7.36 -5.90 -10.17
C PRO A 39 6.12 -5.92 -9.27
N HIS A 40 6.26 -6.43 -8.05
CA HIS A 40 5.15 -6.44 -7.09
C HIS A 40 4.63 -5.01 -6.87
N GLY A 41 3.33 -4.83 -7.05
CA GLY A 41 2.61 -3.57 -6.98
C GLY A 41 2.53 -2.76 -8.28
N ALA A 42 3.02 -3.27 -9.41
CA ALA A 42 2.92 -2.60 -10.70
C ALA A 42 1.47 -2.43 -11.20
N LEU A 43 0.56 -3.36 -10.85
CA LEU A 43 -0.84 -3.27 -11.24
C LEU A 43 -1.67 -2.41 -10.29
N LEU A 44 -1.23 -2.32 -9.04
CA LEU A 44 -1.86 -1.55 -7.97
C LEU A 44 -1.29 -0.12 -7.84
N ASN A 45 -0.37 0.28 -8.73
CA ASN A 45 0.37 1.54 -8.65
C ASN A 45 0.99 1.75 -7.26
N CYS A 46 1.65 0.71 -6.74
CA CYS A 46 2.24 0.71 -5.42
C CYS A 46 3.53 1.51 -5.36
N VAL A 47 3.83 1.98 -4.15
CA VAL A 47 5.06 2.63 -3.78
C VAL A 47 5.77 1.82 -2.69
N GLU A 48 7.09 1.76 -2.79
CA GLU A 48 7.93 1.22 -1.73
C GLU A 48 8.16 2.30 -0.67
N LEU A 49 7.83 2.00 0.59
CA LEU A 49 8.03 2.88 1.73
C LEU A 49 9.07 2.30 2.67
N ARG A 50 10.02 3.15 3.07
CA ARG A 50 11.06 2.82 4.03
C ARG A 50 10.69 3.46 5.36
N VAL A 51 10.28 2.64 6.30
CA VAL A 51 9.85 3.05 7.63
C VAL A 51 10.98 2.76 8.60
N ARG A 52 11.40 3.78 9.35
CA ARG A 52 12.48 3.63 10.32
C ARG A 52 11.92 3.62 11.73
N HIS A 53 12.24 2.58 12.50
CA HIS A 53 11.90 2.51 13.92
C HIS A 53 12.72 3.54 14.71
N ASP A 54 12.07 4.33 15.57
CA ASP A 54 12.75 5.46 16.21
C ASP A 54 13.78 5.01 17.27
N GLN A 55 13.53 3.93 18.01
CA GLN A 55 14.42 3.49 19.07
C GLN A 55 15.56 2.60 18.55
N THR A 56 15.23 1.56 17.80
CA THR A 56 16.22 0.57 17.32
C THR A 56 16.95 1.02 16.06
N LYS A 57 16.43 2.05 15.38
CA LYS A 57 16.90 2.53 14.06
C LYS A 57 16.80 1.48 12.94
N ASP A 58 16.15 0.35 13.19
CA ASP A 58 15.82 -0.62 12.15
C ASP A 58 14.98 0.02 11.05
N THR A 59 15.24 -0.40 9.81
CA THR A 59 14.48 0.05 8.66
C THR A 59 13.68 -1.10 8.10
N LEU A 60 12.37 -0.94 8.10
CA LEU A 60 11.43 -1.84 7.47
C LEU A 60 11.04 -1.30 6.11
N VAL A 61 11.01 -2.18 5.11
CA VAL A 61 10.56 -1.84 3.76
C VAL A 61 9.19 -2.47 3.55
N ILE A 62 8.17 -1.66 3.26
CA ILE A 62 6.81 -2.11 2.93
C ILE A 62 6.42 -1.63 1.54
N VAL A 63 5.48 -2.33 0.90
CA VAL A 63 4.94 -1.96 -0.41
C VAL A 63 3.45 -1.78 -0.23
N VAL A 64 2.92 -0.62 -0.62
CA VAL A 64 1.51 -0.27 -0.50
C VAL A 64 1.04 0.50 -1.74
N PRO A 65 -0.24 0.42 -2.13
CA PRO A 65 -0.80 1.24 -3.20
C PRO A 65 -0.52 2.74 -2.98
N LYS A 66 -0.27 3.52 -4.03
CA LYS A 66 -0.09 4.98 -3.90
C LYS A 66 -1.35 5.70 -3.40
N SER A 67 -2.53 5.11 -3.62
CA SER A 67 -3.81 5.55 -3.08
C SER A 67 -4.04 5.14 -1.62
N ALA A 68 -3.10 4.42 -1.00
CA ALA A 68 -3.26 3.94 0.36
C ALA A 68 -3.23 5.07 1.38
N THR A 69 -4.03 4.91 2.44
CA THR A 69 -4.02 5.78 3.61
C THR A 69 -2.99 5.32 4.63
N MET A 70 -2.67 6.18 5.60
CA MET A 70 -1.73 5.85 6.67
C MET A 70 -2.21 4.70 7.57
N LEU A 71 -3.52 4.44 7.65
CA LEU A 71 -4.06 3.21 8.24
C LEU A 71 -3.53 1.95 7.54
N ARG A 72 -3.58 1.93 6.20
CA ARG A 72 -3.09 0.78 5.40
C ARG A 72 -1.59 0.62 5.47
N VAL A 73 -0.85 1.73 5.53
CA VAL A 73 0.60 1.72 5.80
C VAL A 73 0.89 1.01 7.12
N ARG A 74 0.14 1.36 8.18
CA ARG A 74 0.30 0.78 9.51
C ARG A 74 -0.08 -0.70 9.57
N GLU A 75 -1.18 -1.10 8.95
CA GLU A 75 -1.54 -2.52 8.82
C GLU A 75 -0.47 -3.33 8.07
N ALA A 76 0.09 -2.78 6.99
CA ALA A 76 1.14 -3.44 6.22
C ALA A 76 2.42 -3.63 7.04
N ILE A 77 2.75 -2.68 7.93
CA ILE A 77 3.86 -2.80 8.86
C ILE A 77 3.61 -3.92 9.87
N LEU A 78 2.44 -3.96 10.49
CA LEU A 78 2.10 -5.00 11.47
C LEU A 78 2.14 -6.40 10.85
N ARG A 79 1.56 -6.58 9.66
CA ARG A 79 1.64 -7.86 8.94
C ARG A 79 3.09 -8.30 8.71
N LYS A 80 3.98 -7.36 8.43
CA LYS A 80 5.39 -7.65 8.16
C LYS A 80 6.22 -7.89 9.43
N LEU A 81 5.85 -7.30 10.55
CA LEU A 81 6.44 -7.57 11.87
C LEU A 81 5.91 -8.87 12.48
N GLY A 82 4.77 -9.37 12.00
CA GLY A 82 4.22 -10.67 12.36
C GLY A 82 3.48 -10.71 13.70
N PHE A 83 3.52 -9.64 14.49
CA PHE A 83 2.85 -9.52 15.80
C PHE A 83 2.56 -8.04 16.13
N GLY A 84 1.39 -7.77 16.73
CA GLY A 84 1.06 -6.46 17.34
C GLY A 84 -0.35 -5.95 17.03
N ASP A 85 -0.94 -5.26 18.00
CA ASP A 85 -2.19 -4.50 17.83
C ASP A 85 -1.91 -3.13 17.17
N LEU A 86 -2.88 -2.62 16.41
CA LEU A 86 -2.82 -1.28 15.78
C LEU A 86 -2.58 -0.14 16.77
N SER A 87 -2.88 -0.36 18.05
CA SER A 87 -2.69 0.58 19.15
C SER A 87 -1.23 0.73 19.59
N GLU A 88 -0.36 -0.24 19.28
CA GLU A 88 1.04 -0.22 19.71
C GLU A 88 1.96 0.46 18.67
N LEU A 89 1.47 0.67 17.45
CA LEU A 89 2.23 1.29 16.36
C LEU A 89 1.69 2.66 16.01
N GLN A 90 2.54 3.68 16.12
CA GLN A 90 2.21 5.04 15.74
C GLN A 90 3.15 5.53 14.65
N LEU A 91 2.58 5.94 13.51
CA LEU A 91 3.32 6.56 12.43
C LEU A 91 3.51 8.04 12.73
N VAL A 92 4.76 8.50 12.61
CA VAL A 92 5.11 9.89 12.84
C VAL A 92 5.92 10.46 11.69
N ARG A 93 5.60 11.69 11.31
CA ARG A 93 6.40 12.51 10.42
C ARG A 93 7.38 13.30 11.26
N ARG A 94 8.66 13.17 10.94
CA ARG A 94 9.71 13.98 11.57
C ARG A 94 10.15 15.08 10.61
N HIS A 95 10.00 16.35 11.02
CA HIS A 95 10.49 17.51 10.29
C HIS A 95 11.51 18.25 11.16
N GLY A 96 12.79 17.88 11.04
CA GLY A 96 13.83 18.39 11.92
C GLY A 96 13.64 17.92 13.37
N SER A 97 13.35 18.86 14.26
CA SER A 97 13.06 18.62 15.68
C SER A 97 11.59 18.35 15.96
N ASP A 98 10.70 18.73 15.05
CA ASP A 98 9.25 18.55 15.20
C ASP A 98 8.83 17.14 14.79
N VAL A 99 7.94 16.56 15.59
CA VAL A 99 7.34 15.25 15.36
C VAL A 99 5.83 15.44 15.34
N ALA A 100 5.21 15.14 14.20
CA ALA A 100 3.77 15.14 14.03
C ALA A 100 3.27 13.72 13.79
N VAL A 101 2.14 13.38 14.39
CA VAL A 101 1.50 12.07 14.21
C VAL A 101 0.70 12.09 12.91
N TYR A 102 0.84 11.05 12.10
CA TYR A 102 0.01 10.87 10.92
C TYR A 102 -1.41 10.44 11.31
N CYS A 103 -2.40 11.06 10.69
CA CYS A 103 -3.79 10.64 10.85
C CYS A 103 -4.10 9.45 9.94
N ASP A 104 -5.00 8.57 10.37
CA ASP A 104 -5.32 7.32 9.68
C ASP A 104 -5.93 7.50 8.30
N ASP A 105 -6.73 8.55 8.15
CA ASP A 105 -7.38 8.95 6.90
C ASP A 105 -6.46 9.76 5.98
N GLU A 106 -5.25 10.09 6.43
CA GLU A 106 -4.30 10.88 5.65
C GLU A 106 -3.76 10.02 4.48
N PRO A 107 -3.72 10.57 3.25
CA PRO A 107 -3.07 9.92 2.14
C PRO A 107 -1.54 9.96 2.27
N LEU A 108 -0.87 9.10 1.51
CA LEU A 108 0.59 9.04 1.39
C LEU A 108 1.28 10.33 0.91
#